data_AF-A0A499VG07-F1
#
_entry.id   AF-A0A499VG07-F1
#
_cell.length_a   1.000
_cell.length_b   1.000
_cell.length_c   1.000
_cell.angle_alpha   90.00
_cell.angle_beta   90.00
_cell.angle_gamma   90.00
#
_symmetry.space_group_name_H-M   'P 1'
#
loop_
_entity.id
_entity.type
_entity.pdbx_description
1 polymer ?
#
loop_
_entity_poly.entity_id
_entity_poly.type
_entity_poly.pdbx_seq_one_letter_code
_entity_poly.pdbx_strand_id
1 'polypeptide(L)'
;MTSTYGDWLKQQRETAGLTQQQLADAAVMTRSHIAHIEAGRRTPSKEDARRLDEVLNTGNVLSSFLPREDAAVADYFEAALLLEQQAVRINEFALSFVPGILQTERYARAVLSKSFPPASDEECDRLVVTRLERAKILDAPGRP
;
A
#
# COMPACT_ATOMS: atom_id res chain seq x y z
N MET A 1 -2.75 19.68 -13.21
CA MET A 1 -2.59 19.36 -11.78
C MET A 1 -1.30 18.58 -11.66
N THR A 2 -0.32 19.16 -10.97
CA THR A 2 1.03 18.59 -10.79
C THR A 2 0.91 17.33 -9.94
N SER A 3 1.31 16.19 -10.50
CA SER A 3 1.35 14.93 -9.75
C SER A 3 2.65 14.94 -8.93
N THR A 4 2.54 15.03 -7.61
CA THR A 4 3.69 14.95 -6.67
C THR A 4 4.62 13.78 -7.00
N TYR A 5 4.06 12.67 -7.49
CA TYR A 5 4.80 11.51 -7.95
C TYR A 5 5.70 11.81 -9.17
N GLY A 6 5.11 12.41 -10.22
CA GLY A 6 5.79 12.64 -11.49
C GLY A 6 6.95 13.62 -11.35
N ASP A 7 6.75 14.69 -10.57
CA ASP A 7 7.80 15.67 -10.28
C ASP A 7 8.95 15.07 -9.47
N TRP A 8 8.62 14.23 -8.49
CA TRP A 8 9.63 13.56 -7.66
C TRP A 8 10.44 12.55 -8.47
N LEU A 9 9.78 11.73 -9.31
CA LEU A 9 10.45 10.79 -10.20
C LEU A 9 11.43 11.51 -11.14
N LYS A 10 10.98 12.63 -11.73
CA LYS A 10 11.81 13.47 -12.58
C LYS A 10 13.03 14.00 -11.83
N GLN A 11 12.85 14.49 -10.61
CA GLN A 11 13.93 15.00 -9.76
C GLN A 11 14.97 13.92 -9.43
N GLN A 12 14.53 12.71 -9.07
CA GLN A 12 15.46 11.61 -8.78
C GLN A 12 16.21 11.14 -10.02
N ARG A 13 15.53 11.05 -11.17
CA ARG A 13 16.17 10.72 -12.44
C ARG A 13 17.29 11.73 -12.77
N GLU A 14 17.02 13.01 -12.60
CA GLU A 14 18.00 14.08 -12.85
C GLU A 14 19.16 14.04 -11.86
N THR A 15 18.89 13.72 -10.59
CA THR A 15 19.92 13.56 -9.55
C THR A 15 20.82 12.35 -9.84
N ALA A 16 20.26 11.27 -10.39
CA ALA A 16 21.01 10.10 -10.87
C ALA A 16 21.73 10.34 -12.21
N GLY A 17 21.56 11.51 -12.84
CA GLY A 17 22.18 11.85 -14.13
C GLY A 17 21.64 11.04 -15.32
N LEU A 18 20.46 10.45 -15.20
CA LEU A 18 19.88 9.58 -16.23
C LEU A 18 18.97 10.37 -17.19
N THR A 19 19.01 10.03 -18.47
CA THR A 19 17.98 10.45 -19.42
C THR A 19 16.71 9.59 -19.26
N GLN A 20 15.56 10.06 -19.77
CA GLN A 20 14.33 9.26 -19.78
C GLN A 20 14.51 7.92 -20.52
N GLN A 21 15.35 7.88 -21.56
CA GLN A 21 15.65 6.65 -22.29
C GLN A 21 16.48 5.69 -21.43
N GLN A 22 17.54 6.17 -20.78
CA GLN A 22 18.37 5.33 -19.91
C GLN A 22 17.61 4.77 -18.71
N LEU A 23 16.72 5.58 -18.11
CA LEU A 23 15.85 5.09 -17.04
C LEU A 23 14.87 4.02 -17.55
N ALA A 24 14.30 4.23 -18.75
CA ALA A 24 13.39 3.27 -19.36
C ALA A 24 14.11 1.93 -19.66
N ASP A 25 15.31 1.99 -20.22
CA ASP A 25 16.11 0.81 -20.54
C ASP A 25 16.47 0.02 -19.27
N ALA A 26 16.86 0.72 -18.20
CA ALA A 26 17.21 0.11 -16.91
C ALA A 26 15.99 -0.48 -16.18
N ALA A 27 14.82 0.17 -16.25
CA ALA A 27 13.60 -0.29 -15.60
C ALA A 27 12.79 -1.30 -16.44
N VAL A 28 13.28 -1.68 -17.63
CA VAL A 28 12.57 -2.54 -18.59
C VAL A 28 11.20 -1.95 -18.98
N MET A 29 11.21 -0.66 -19.31
CA MET A 29 10.04 0.12 -19.71
C MET A 29 10.31 0.83 -21.04
N THR A 30 9.27 1.43 -21.63
CA THR A 30 9.46 2.31 -22.80
C THR A 30 9.67 3.76 -22.35
N ARG A 31 10.44 4.53 -23.13
CA ARG A 31 10.62 5.97 -22.88
C ARG A 31 9.29 6.73 -22.77
N SER A 32 8.31 6.38 -23.60
CA SER A 32 6.98 6.99 -23.56
C SER A 32 6.25 6.67 -22.25
N HIS A 33 6.48 5.49 -21.65
CA HIS A 33 5.91 5.14 -20.36
C HIS A 33 6.47 6.04 -19.26
N ILE A 34 7.80 6.21 -19.18
CA ILE A 34 8.45 7.13 -18.24
C ILE A 34 7.95 8.56 -18.42
N ALA A 35 7.88 9.05 -19.66
CA ALA A 35 7.41 10.41 -19.95
C ALA A 35 5.94 10.63 -19.52
N HIS A 36 5.07 9.63 -19.67
CA HIS A 36 3.69 9.73 -19.20
C HIS A 36 3.58 9.73 -17.67
N ILE A 37 4.45 9.00 -16.97
CA ILE A 37 4.51 9.00 -15.51
C ILE A 37 5.03 10.34 -14.98
N GLU A 38 6.15 10.84 -15.51
CA GLU A 38 6.70 12.15 -15.13
C GLU A 38 5.71 13.29 -15.41
N ALA A 39 4.93 13.21 -16.49
CA ALA A 39 3.90 14.20 -16.82
C ALA A 39 2.61 14.03 -16.00
N GLY A 40 2.52 13.03 -15.11
CA GLY A 40 1.32 12.74 -14.32
C GLY A 40 0.12 12.25 -15.13
N ARG A 41 0.33 11.80 -16.38
CA ARG A 41 -0.73 11.27 -17.25
C ARG A 41 -1.03 9.80 -16.98
N ARG A 42 -0.10 9.08 -16.36
CA ARG A 42 -0.24 7.66 -16.03
C ARG A 42 0.34 7.37 -14.65
N THR A 43 -0.43 6.67 -13.83
CA THR A 43 0.05 6.09 -12.57
C THR A 43 0.80 4.78 -12.90
N PRO A 44 2.05 4.59 -12.43
CA PRO A 44 2.77 3.34 -12.64
C PRO A 44 2.11 2.19 -11.88
N SER A 45 2.28 0.96 -12.36
CA SER A 45 1.90 -0.22 -11.58
C SER A 45 2.85 -0.40 -10.38
N LYS A 46 2.44 -1.19 -9.38
CA LYS A 46 3.28 -1.52 -8.21
C LYS A 46 4.62 -2.15 -8.62
N GLU A 47 4.59 -3.02 -9.62
CA GLU A 47 5.79 -3.66 -10.18
C GLU A 47 6.68 -2.64 -10.90
N ASP A 48 6.10 -1.73 -11.70
CA ASP A 48 6.85 -0.66 -12.36
C ASP A 48 7.50 0.29 -11.32
N ALA A 49 6.77 0.66 -10.26
CA ALA A 49 7.33 1.48 -9.20
C ALA A 49 8.46 0.79 -8.44
N ARG A 50 8.35 -0.53 -8.21
CA ARG A 50 9.42 -1.34 -7.59
C ARG A 50 10.68 -1.38 -8.45
N ARG A 51 10.54 -1.52 -9.77
CA ARG A 51 11.67 -1.49 -10.71
C ARG A 51 12.33 -0.12 -10.74
N LEU A 52 11.55 0.95 -10.72
CA LEU A 52 12.09 2.31 -10.64
C LEU A 52 12.82 2.54 -9.31
N ASP A 53 12.30 1.99 -8.20
CA ASP A 53 12.98 2.04 -6.90
C ASP A 53 14.33 1.32 -6.89
N GLU A 54 14.41 0.16 -7.56
CA GLU A 54 15.66 -0.60 -7.71
C GLU A 54 16.69 0.16 -8.55
N VAL A 55 16.28 0.73 -9.69
CA VAL A 55 17.18 1.45 -10.61
C VAL A 55 17.69 2.74 -9.99
N LEU A 56 16.84 3.48 -9.29
CA LEU A 56 17.20 4.75 -8.65
C LEU A 56 17.76 4.58 -7.25
N ASN A 57 17.80 3.34 -6.74
CA ASN A 57 18.27 2.97 -5.41
C ASN A 57 17.57 3.76 -4.28
N THR A 58 16.25 3.95 -4.42
CA THR A 58 15.44 4.80 -3.54
C THR A 58 14.80 4.06 -2.37
N GLY A 59 15.05 2.75 -2.21
CA GLY A 59 14.68 2.01 -1.00
C GLY A 59 13.18 1.89 -0.73
N ASN A 60 12.34 1.90 -1.78
CA ASN A 60 10.86 1.78 -1.79
C ASN A 60 10.05 3.08 -1.72
N VAL A 61 10.66 4.24 -1.98
CA VAL A 61 9.93 5.52 -1.94
C VAL A 61 8.88 5.59 -3.06
N LEU A 62 9.20 5.19 -4.29
CA LEU A 62 8.26 5.25 -5.42
C LEU A 62 7.08 4.30 -5.23
N SER A 63 7.35 3.08 -4.80
CA SER A 63 6.31 2.10 -4.46
C SER A 63 5.44 2.53 -3.27
N SER A 64 5.97 3.33 -2.34
CA SER A 64 5.19 3.88 -1.21
C SER A 64 4.21 4.98 -1.60
N PHE A 65 4.44 5.69 -2.72
CA PHE A 65 3.52 6.71 -3.22
C PHE A 65 2.28 6.13 -3.89
N LEU A 66 2.28 4.84 -4.24
CA LEU A 66 1.13 4.20 -4.85
C LEU A 66 0.07 3.87 -3.78
N PRO A 67 -1.22 4.09 -4.07
CA PRO A 67 -2.29 3.58 -3.21
C PRO A 67 -2.09 2.08 -3.02
N ARG A 68 -2.19 1.60 -1.77
CA ARG A 68 -2.16 0.15 -1.50
C ARG A 68 -3.41 -0.48 -2.09
N GLU A 69 -3.33 -1.00 -3.32
CA GLU A 69 -4.45 -1.71 -3.98
C GLU A 69 -4.90 -2.95 -3.20
N ASP A 70 -4.02 -3.54 -2.39
CA ASP A 70 -4.24 -4.87 -1.79
C ASP A 70 -5.00 -4.85 -0.46
N ALA A 71 -5.22 -3.68 0.13
CA ALA A 71 -5.88 -3.58 1.40
C ALA A 71 -7.29 -3.05 1.14
N ALA A 72 -8.32 -3.89 1.32
CA ALA A 72 -9.71 -3.46 1.39
C ALA A 72 -9.90 -2.65 2.70
N VAL A 73 -9.20 -1.54 2.81
CA VAL A 73 -9.21 -0.65 3.95
C VAL A 73 -10.16 0.46 3.56
N ALA A 74 -11.28 0.54 4.28
CA ALA A 74 -12.20 1.65 4.09
C ALA A 74 -11.44 2.97 4.28
N ASP A 75 -11.72 3.97 3.44
CA ASP A 75 -11.00 5.25 3.40
C ASP A 75 -10.83 5.90 4.79
N TYR A 76 -11.85 5.80 5.65
CA TYR A 76 -11.81 6.34 7.01
C TYR A 76 -10.79 5.65 7.94
N PHE A 77 -10.36 4.45 7.61
CA PHE A 77 -9.50 3.61 8.44
C PHE A 77 -8.02 3.68 8.04
N GLU A 78 -7.68 4.27 6.89
CA GLU A 78 -6.31 4.32 6.38
C GLU A 78 -5.36 5.02 7.36
N ALA A 79 -5.76 6.19 7.89
CA ALA A 79 -4.97 6.92 8.88
C ALA A 79 -4.78 6.12 10.18
N ALA A 80 -5.82 5.42 10.63
CA ALA A 80 -5.76 4.58 11.83
C ALA A 80 -4.80 3.40 11.63
N LEU A 81 -4.77 2.80 10.44
CA LEU A 81 -3.85 1.72 10.09
C LEU A 81 -2.38 2.17 10.16
N LEU A 82 -2.07 3.38 9.67
CA LEU A 82 -0.71 3.93 9.75
C LEU A 82 -0.27 4.20 11.20
N LEU A 83 -1.19 4.72 12.02
CA LEU A 83 -0.93 4.97 13.44
C LEU A 83 -0.82 3.67 14.24
N GLU A 84 -1.62 2.65 13.92
CA GLU A 84 -1.57 1.30 14.52
C GLU A 84 -0.16 0.69 14.38
N GLN A 85 0.49 0.87 13.24
CA GLN A 85 1.85 0.37 12.99
C GLN A 85 2.94 1.08 13.82
N GLN A 86 2.70 2.33 14.21
CA GLN A 86 3.65 3.16 14.96
C GLN A 86 3.37 3.16 16.47
N ALA A 87 2.21 2.64 16.89
CA ALA A 87 1.77 2.68 18.27
C ALA A 87 2.65 1.79 19.17
N VAL A 88 3.10 2.37 20.29
CA VAL A 88 3.78 1.62 21.36
C VAL A 88 2.76 0.90 22.25
N ARG A 89 1.52 1.39 22.30
CA ARG A 89 0.39 0.80 23.03
C ARG A 89 -0.93 1.15 22.35
N ILE A 90 -1.83 0.18 22.25
CA ILE A 90 -3.22 0.37 21.81
C ILE A 90 -4.11 -0.02 22.98
N ASN A 91 -4.96 0.91 23.42
CA ASN A 91 -6.00 0.63 24.42
C ASN A 91 -7.34 0.73 23.72
N GLU A 92 -8.01 -0.41 23.56
CA GLU A 92 -9.31 -0.49 22.89
C GLU A 92 -10.35 -1.04 23.87
N PHE A 93 -11.51 -0.40 23.92
CA PHE A 93 -12.67 -0.92 24.60
C PHE A 93 -13.67 -1.42 23.57
N ALA A 94 -13.95 -2.72 23.57
CA ALA A 94 -14.81 -3.36 22.58
C ALA A 94 -16.02 -4.03 23.26
N LEU A 95 -17.22 -3.53 22.96
CA LEU A 95 -18.47 -3.98 23.57
C LEU A 95 -19.04 -5.23 22.91
N SER A 96 -19.08 -5.24 21.58
CA SER A 96 -19.87 -6.23 20.82
C SER A 96 -19.02 -7.28 20.13
N PHE A 97 -17.78 -6.95 19.77
CA PHE A 97 -16.90 -7.83 19.01
C PHE A 97 -15.49 -7.81 19.59
N VAL A 98 -14.79 -8.93 19.46
CA VAL A 98 -13.35 -8.98 19.70
C VAL A 98 -12.64 -7.95 18.80
N PRO A 99 -11.68 -7.16 19.31
CA PRO A 99 -10.87 -6.24 18.50
C PRO A 99 -10.34 -6.88 17.22
N GLY A 100 -10.45 -6.17 16.09
CA GLY A 100 -10.15 -6.72 14.77
C GLY A 100 -8.78 -7.35 14.62
N ILE A 101 -7.77 -6.77 15.30
CA ILE A 101 -6.38 -7.24 15.32
C ILE A 101 -6.18 -8.58 16.06
N LEU A 102 -7.14 -8.96 16.91
CA LEU A 102 -7.12 -10.21 17.71
C LEU A 102 -8.04 -11.30 17.13
N GLN A 103 -8.70 -11.04 15.99
CA GLN A 103 -9.64 -11.98 15.41
C GLN A 103 -8.90 -13.10 14.65
N THR A 104 -9.36 -14.33 14.85
CA THR A 104 -8.97 -15.45 13.97
C THR A 104 -9.66 -15.32 12.61
N GLU A 105 -9.12 -15.97 11.58
CA GLU A 105 -9.70 -15.98 10.23
C GLU A 105 -11.20 -16.33 10.25
N ARG A 106 -11.56 -17.40 10.96
CA ARG A 106 -12.95 -17.87 11.06
C ARG A 106 -13.86 -16.82 11.72
N TYR A 107 -13.36 -16.12 12.73
CA TYR A 107 -14.11 -15.06 13.41
C TYR A 107 -14.28 -13.84 12.50
N ALA A 108 -13.19 -13.37 11.89
CA ALA A 108 -13.21 -12.23 10.98
C ALA A 108 -14.17 -12.46 9.82
N ARG A 109 -14.13 -13.65 9.20
CA ARG A 109 -15.06 -14.04 8.14
C ARG A 109 -16.51 -14.00 8.60
N ALA A 110 -16.81 -14.55 9.78
CA ALA A 110 -18.18 -14.56 10.30
C ALA A 110 -18.74 -13.14 10.50
N VAL A 111 -17.93 -12.22 11.03
CA VAL A 111 -18.33 -10.82 11.22
C VAL A 111 -18.47 -10.09 9.88
N LEU A 112 -17.48 -10.23 8.99
CA LEU A 112 -17.43 -9.50 7.72
C LEU A 112 -18.47 -9.97 6.70
N SER A 113 -18.80 -11.27 6.70
CA SER A 113 -19.86 -11.84 5.85
C SER A 113 -21.28 -11.32 6.15
N LYS A 114 -21.45 -10.66 7.29
CA LYS A 114 -22.73 -10.10 7.75
C LYS A 114 -22.75 -8.57 7.69
N SER A 115 -21.84 -7.97 6.90
CA SER A 115 -21.81 -6.52 6.69
C SER A 115 -23.07 -6.01 6.01
N PHE A 116 -23.39 -4.73 6.23
CA PHE A 116 -24.37 -4.01 5.44
C PHE A 116 -23.74 -2.73 4.85
N PRO A 117 -23.80 -2.52 3.53
CA PRO A 117 -24.34 -3.43 2.51
C PRO A 117 -23.64 -4.80 2.49
N PRO A 118 -24.33 -5.86 2.01
CA PRO A 118 -23.72 -7.17 1.86
C PRO A 118 -22.50 -7.07 0.94
N ALA A 119 -21.34 -7.50 1.43
CA ALA A 119 -20.15 -7.67 0.61
C ALA A 119 -20.30 -8.93 -0.25
N SER A 120 -19.72 -8.92 -1.45
CA SER A 120 -19.52 -10.16 -2.22
C SER A 120 -18.57 -11.10 -1.48
N ASP A 121 -18.54 -12.39 -1.86
CA ASP A 121 -17.60 -13.34 -1.27
C ASP A 121 -16.15 -12.92 -1.52
N GLU A 122 -15.83 -12.39 -2.71
CA GLU A 122 -14.50 -11.88 -3.05
C GLU A 122 -14.13 -10.61 -2.26
N GLU A 123 -15.10 -9.74 -1.98
CA GLU A 123 -14.90 -8.57 -1.10
C GLU A 123 -14.65 -9.00 0.34
N CYS A 124 -15.44 -9.96 0.83
CA CYS A 124 -15.28 -10.55 2.16
C CYS A 124 -13.89 -11.18 2.31
N ASP A 125 -13.44 -11.95 1.32
CA ASP A 125 -12.11 -12.56 1.30
C ASP A 125 -11.00 -11.50 1.39
N ARG A 126 -11.09 -10.43 0.59
CA ARG A 126 -10.12 -9.32 0.65
C ARG A 126 -10.10 -8.61 2.01
N LEU A 127 -11.27 -8.41 2.62
CA LEU A 127 -11.39 -7.82 3.95
C LEU A 127 -10.80 -8.74 5.04
N VAL A 128 -11.02 -10.05 4.94
CA VAL A 128 -10.44 -11.05 5.84
C VAL A 128 -8.92 -11.05 5.73
N VAL A 129 -8.37 -11.11 4.51
CA VAL A 129 -6.92 -11.02 4.27
C VAL A 129 -6.36 -9.74 4.88
N THR A 130 -6.98 -8.59 4.60
CA THR A 130 -6.56 -7.30 5.17
C THR A 130 -6.55 -7.32 6.70
N ARG A 131 -7.57 -7.93 7.33
CA ARG A 131 -7.67 -8.04 8.78
C ARG A 131 -6.59 -8.95 9.38
N LEU A 132 -6.25 -10.05 8.70
CA LEU A 132 -5.19 -10.96 9.14
C LEU A 132 -3.78 -10.37 8.93
N GLU A 133 -3.55 -9.65 7.83
CA GLU A 133 -2.28 -8.95 7.59
C GLU A 133 -1.99 -7.92 8.68
N ARG A 134 -3.02 -7.22 9.18
CA ARG A 134 -2.89 -6.31 10.32
C ARG A 134 -2.44 -7.01 11.60
N ALA A 135 -2.91 -8.22 11.85
CA ALA A 135 -2.59 -8.99 13.05
C ALA A 135 -1.10 -9.37 13.13
N LYS A 136 -0.38 -9.44 11.98
CA LYS A 136 1.06 -9.77 11.93
C LYS A 136 1.96 -8.84 12.74
N ILE A 137 1.48 -7.64 13.09
CA ILE A 137 2.21 -6.76 14.02
C ILE A 137 2.44 -7.45 15.38
N LEU A 138 1.59 -8.39 15.78
CA LEU A 138 1.72 -9.16 17.01
C LEU A 138 2.77 -10.28 16.91
N ASP A 139 3.13 -10.72 15.69
CA ASP A 139 4.08 -11.82 15.47
C ASP A 139 5.55 -11.37 15.48
N ALA A 140 5.82 -10.06 15.61
CA ALA A 140 7.18 -9.52 15.55
C ALA A 140 7.97 -9.79 16.85
N PRO A 141 9.26 -10.19 16.77
CA PRO A 141 10.08 -10.49 17.95
C PRO A 141 10.26 -9.28 18.85
N GLY A 142 10.11 -9.47 20.17
CA GLY A 142 10.29 -8.42 21.20
C GLY A 142 9.02 -7.64 21.55
N ARG A 143 7.84 -8.09 21.10
CA ARG A 143 6.52 -7.62 21.54
C ARG A 143 5.95 -8.59 22.59
N PRO A 144 4.98 -8.17 23.44
CA PRO A 144 4.47 -9.01 24.54
C PRO A 144 3.98 -10.38 24.09
#